data_AF-A0A7R9WHL8-F1
#
_entry.id   AF-A0A7R9WHL8-F1
#
_cell.length_a   1.000
_cell.length_b   1.000
_cell.length_c   1.000
_cell.angle_alpha   90.00
_cell.angle_beta   90.00
_cell.angle_gamma   90.00
#
_symmetry.space_group_name_H-M   'P 1'
#
loop_
_entity.id
_entity.type
_entity.pdbx_description
1 polymer ?
#
loop_
_entity_poly.entity_id
_entity_poly.type
_entity_poly.pdbx_seq_one_letter_code
_entity_poly.pdbx_strand_id
1 'polypeptide(L)'
;VGVHAQGESDTIYKPHVFDRGSEAKEYTAKELVAKATKSRGKWNRAKALHRDSYSYEYTISSWAGFSTHYTVVVSGGTVVRFIREEVIMEGDDIDRTKARTMDELYESCIDDWLPRGESDNYLYLGLSDAGLLTMCGFTHKHCVDD
;
A
#
# COMPACT_ATOMS: atom_id res chain seq x y z
N VAL A 1 -16.09 31.34 10.61
CA VAL A 1 -16.89 31.33 11.86
C VAL A 1 -17.95 30.25 11.68
N GLY A 2 -17.92 29.05 12.24
CA GLY A 2 -17.13 28.41 13.29
C GLY A 2 -18.12 27.59 14.13
N VAL A 3 -17.99 26.26 14.21
CA VAL A 3 -18.42 25.48 15.39
C VAL A 3 -17.64 24.17 15.51
N HIS A 4 -17.56 23.75 16.78
CA HIS A 4 -16.63 22.85 17.46
C HIS A 4 -16.89 21.35 17.29
N ALA A 5 -15.89 20.60 17.75
CA ALA A 5 -15.71 19.15 17.79
C ALA A 5 -16.48 18.41 18.89
N GLN A 6 -16.71 17.11 18.67
CA GLN A 6 -16.67 15.95 19.59
C GLN A 6 -16.97 14.73 18.70
N GLY A 7 -16.19 13.65 18.63
CA GLY A 7 -15.64 12.89 19.74
C GLY A 7 -16.58 11.70 20.00
N GLU A 8 -16.64 10.74 19.08
CA GLU A 8 -17.22 9.42 19.33
C GLU A 8 -16.39 8.35 18.63
N SER A 9 -15.89 7.46 19.46
CA SER A 9 -15.18 6.23 19.18
C SER A 9 -16.08 5.23 18.45
N ASP A 10 -15.71 4.89 17.21
CA ASP A 10 -15.88 3.55 16.64
C ASP A 10 -15.28 3.56 15.23
N THR A 11 -14.02 3.14 15.08
CA THR A 11 -13.44 2.93 13.75
C THR A 11 -13.17 1.45 13.56
N ILE A 12 -14.26 0.70 13.39
CA ILE A 12 -14.25 -0.56 12.65
C ILE A 12 -13.92 -0.22 11.19
N TYR A 13 -12.63 -0.11 10.86
CA TYR A 13 -12.16 0.09 9.49
C TYR A 13 -12.33 -1.20 8.68
N LYS A 14 -13.50 -1.33 8.08
CA LYS A 14 -13.82 -2.27 6.99
C LYS A 14 -12.85 -2.10 5.81
N PRO A 15 -12.67 -3.12 4.95
CA PRO A 15 -11.70 -3.10 3.85
C PRO A 15 -12.03 -1.97 2.86
N HIS A 16 -11.39 -0.82 3.00
CA HIS A 16 -11.57 0.33 2.11
C HIS A 16 -10.57 0.26 0.97
N VAL A 17 -11.10 0.11 -0.25
CA VAL A 17 -10.42 0.64 -1.44
C VAL A 17 -10.65 2.15 -1.41
N PHE A 18 -9.58 2.95 -1.35
CA PHE A 18 -9.67 4.40 -1.52
C PHE A 18 -10.01 4.69 -2.99
N ASP A 19 -11.31 4.76 -3.30
CA ASP A 19 -11.82 5.34 -4.54
C ASP A 19 -12.45 6.69 -4.17
N ARG A 20 -11.96 7.80 -4.75
CA ARG A 20 -12.53 9.13 -4.49
C ARG A 20 -13.88 9.22 -5.19
N GLY A 21 -14.93 8.85 -4.45
CA GLY A 21 -16.31 9.00 -4.86
C GLY A 21 -16.97 7.65 -5.13
N SER A 22 -18.17 7.47 -4.57
CA SER A 22 -19.07 6.33 -4.66
C SER A 22 -18.78 5.15 -3.70
N GLU A 23 -19.81 4.89 -2.88
CA GLU A 23 -20.12 3.74 -2.01
C GLU A 23 -19.02 2.71 -1.73
N ALA A 24 -18.79 2.43 -0.44
CA ALA A 24 -17.90 1.37 0.02
C ALA A 24 -18.38 -0.01 -0.49
N LYS A 25 -17.81 -0.46 -1.61
CA LYS A 25 -18.05 -1.79 -2.15
C LYS A 25 -17.21 -2.80 -1.39
N GLU A 26 -17.87 -3.73 -0.70
CA GLU A 26 -17.20 -4.88 -0.09
C GLU A 26 -16.66 -5.80 -1.20
N TYR A 27 -15.41 -6.23 -1.05
CA TYR A 27 -14.74 -7.18 -1.95
C TYR A 27 -14.28 -8.40 -1.16
N THR A 28 -14.47 -9.57 -1.76
CA THR A 28 -13.86 -10.81 -1.26
C THR A 28 -12.36 -10.83 -1.51
N ALA A 29 -11.60 -11.62 -0.75
CA ALA A 29 -10.17 -11.87 -0.96
C ALA A 29 -9.93 -12.34 -2.40
N LYS A 30 -10.79 -13.24 -2.91
CA LYS A 30 -10.70 -13.73 -4.29
C LYS A 30 -10.83 -12.60 -5.31
N GLU A 31 -11.74 -11.65 -5.09
CA GLU A 31 -11.88 -10.48 -5.97
C GLU A 31 -10.69 -9.54 -5.88
N LEU A 32 -10.14 -9.32 -4.67
CA LEU A 32 -8.94 -8.52 -4.48
C LEU A 32 -7.73 -9.16 -5.18
N VAL A 33 -7.54 -10.47 -5.05
CA VAL A 33 -6.49 -11.23 -5.76
C VAL A 33 -6.67 -11.11 -7.28
N ALA A 34 -7.90 -11.22 -7.79
CA ALA A 34 -8.16 -11.07 -9.22
C ALA A 34 -7.83 -9.65 -9.73
N LYS A 35 -8.15 -8.62 -8.94
CA LYS A 35 -7.80 -7.22 -9.25
C LYS A 35 -6.28 -6.99 -9.22
N ALA A 36 -5.60 -7.48 -8.19
CA ALA A 36 -4.15 -7.38 -8.06
C ALA A 36 -3.44 -8.12 -9.22
N THR A 37 -3.92 -9.30 -9.62
CA THR A 37 -3.40 -10.06 -10.77
C THR A 37 -3.57 -9.28 -12.08
N LYS A 38 -4.74 -8.66 -12.30
CA LYS A 38 -4.97 -7.80 -13.47
C LYS A 38 -4.03 -6.59 -13.48
N SER A 39 -3.79 -6.00 -12.30
CA SER A 39 -2.83 -4.92 -12.10
C SER A 39 -1.39 -5.36 -12.40
N ARG A 40 -0.95 -6.52 -11.90
CA ARG A 40 0.37 -7.12 -12.22
C ARG A 40 0.56 -7.30 -13.73
N GLY A 41 -0.50 -7.67 -14.46
CA GLY A 41 -0.48 -7.73 -15.92
C GLY A 41 -0.23 -6.37 -16.60
N LYS A 42 -0.76 -5.27 -16.05
CA LYS A 42 -0.47 -3.91 -16.54
C LYS A 42 0.97 -3.51 -16.21
N TRP A 43 1.41 -3.81 -14.98
CA TRP A 43 2.78 -3.60 -14.54
C TRP A 43 3.79 -4.29 -15.46
N ASN A 44 3.62 -5.57 -15.75
CA ASN A 44 4.53 -6.33 -16.61
C ASN A 44 4.70 -5.70 -18.01
N ARG A 45 3.64 -5.12 -18.57
CA ARG A 45 3.72 -4.39 -19.86
C ARG A 45 4.50 -3.09 -19.74
N ALA A 46 4.26 -2.31 -18.69
CA ALA A 46 5.00 -1.07 -18.45
C ALA A 46 6.48 -1.35 -18.20
N LYS A 47 6.78 -2.34 -17.34
CA LYS A 47 8.14 -2.80 -17.04
C LYS A 47 8.91 -3.19 -18.30
N ALA A 48 8.29 -3.97 -19.19
CA ALA A 48 8.91 -4.39 -20.45
C ALA A 48 9.22 -3.19 -21.38
N LEU A 49 8.29 -2.23 -21.49
CA LEU A 49 8.49 -1.01 -22.30
C LEU A 49 9.67 -0.17 -21.81
N HIS A 50 9.88 -0.13 -20.50
CA HIS A 50 10.93 0.68 -19.87
C HIS A 50 12.20 -0.10 -19.54
N ARG A 51 12.39 -1.31 -20.11
CA ARG A 51 13.58 -2.17 -19.90
C ARG A 51 13.86 -2.36 -18.40
N ASP A 52 12.81 -2.64 -17.65
CA ASP A 52 12.86 -2.91 -16.21
C ASP A 52 13.50 -1.79 -15.37
N SER A 53 13.34 -0.55 -15.82
CA SER A 53 13.86 0.64 -15.15
C SER A 53 12.73 1.63 -14.87
N TYR A 54 12.57 2.04 -13.62
CA TYR A 54 11.41 2.80 -13.16
C TYR A 54 11.68 3.45 -11.80
N SER A 55 10.84 4.42 -11.42
CA SER A 55 10.78 4.93 -10.05
C SER A 55 9.34 4.88 -9.55
N TYR A 56 9.18 4.63 -8.25
CA TYR A 56 7.87 4.68 -7.61
C TYR A 56 7.98 5.30 -6.22
N GLU A 57 6.86 5.81 -5.73
CA GLU A 57 6.78 6.52 -4.46
C GLU A 57 5.69 5.90 -3.59
N TYR A 58 5.91 5.90 -2.29
CA TYR A 58 4.91 5.48 -1.32
C TYR A 58 5.06 6.28 -0.02
N THR A 59 3.94 6.46 0.68
CA THR A 59 3.87 7.22 1.93
C THR A 59 3.43 6.30 3.06
N ILE A 60 4.12 6.37 4.18
CA ILE A 60 3.67 5.73 5.43
C ILE A 60 3.16 6.85 6.34
N SER A 61 1.97 6.68 6.90
CA SER A 61 1.36 7.63 7.83
C SER A 61 1.09 6.99 9.18
N SER A 62 1.38 7.71 10.25
CA SER A 62 1.06 7.34 11.63
C SER A 62 -0.27 7.93 12.07
N TRP A 63 -0.86 7.32 13.10
CA TRP A 63 -2.09 7.79 13.73
C TRP A 63 -1.94 9.20 14.35
N ALA A 64 -0.73 9.57 14.78
CA ALA A 64 -0.41 10.89 15.35
C ALA A 64 -0.24 12.00 14.29
N GLY A 65 -0.46 11.69 13.00
CA GLY A 65 -0.43 12.67 11.91
C GLY A 65 0.95 12.89 11.28
N PHE A 66 1.96 12.10 11.64
CA PHE A 66 3.24 12.10 10.93
C PHE A 66 3.17 11.24 9.68
N SER A 67 3.76 11.71 8.58
CA SER A 67 3.90 10.91 7.37
C SER A 67 5.31 10.99 6.82
N THR A 68 5.80 9.88 6.31
CA THR A 68 7.11 9.76 5.67
C THR A 68 6.92 9.39 4.22
N HIS A 69 7.54 10.15 3.31
CA HIS A 69 7.51 9.89 1.88
C HIS A 69 8.78 9.16 1.45
N TYR A 70 8.62 8.12 0.65
CA TYR A 70 9.71 7.31 0.13
C TYR A 70 9.70 7.32 -1.39
N THR A 71 10.88 7.45 -2.00
CA THR A 71 11.09 7.28 -3.44
C THR A 71 12.07 6.14 -3.67
N VAL A 72 11.68 5.17 -4.49
CA VAL A 72 12.52 4.04 -4.89
C VAL A 72 12.82 4.14 -6.37
N VAL A 73 14.08 3.99 -6.76
CA VAL A 73 14.53 3.98 -8.15
C VAL A 73 15.13 2.62 -8.47
N VAL A 74 14.62 1.99 -9.51
CA VAL A 74 15.02 0.69 -10.03
C VAL A 74 15.63 0.89 -11.42
N SER A 75 16.77 0.25 -11.67
CA SER A 75 17.42 0.22 -12.98
C SER A 75 17.80 -1.21 -13.33
N GLY A 76 17.30 -1.69 -14.47
CA GLY A 76 17.52 -3.06 -14.92
C GLY A 76 17.10 -4.12 -13.89
N GLY A 77 15.96 -3.90 -13.21
CA GLY A 77 15.43 -4.81 -12.19
C GLY A 77 16.11 -4.72 -10.82
N THR A 78 17.11 -3.86 -10.65
CA THR A 78 17.83 -3.68 -9.37
C THR A 78 17.50 -2.33 -8.75
N VAL A 79 17.20 -2.30 -7.45
CA VAL A 79 17.05 -1.04 -6.70
C VAL A 79 18.40 -0.33 -6.65
N VAL A 80 18.50 0.85 -7.26
CA VAL A 80 19.72 1.68 -7.31
C VAL A 80 19.63 2.91 -6.41
N ARG A 81 18.42 3.30 -5.99
CA ARG A 81 18.22 4.40 -5.04
C ARG A 81 16.99 4.17 -4.17
N PHE A 82 17.11 4.53 -2.91
CA PHE A 82 16.03 4.60 -1.94
C PHE A 82 16.18 5.90 -1.15
N ILE A 83 15.22 6.81 -1.29
CA ILE A 83 15.19 8.12 -0.65
C ILE A 83 14.04 8.13 0.34
N ARG A 84 14.30 8.60 1.55
CA ARG A 84 13.30 8.95 2.55
C ARG A 84 13.29 10.48 2.63
N GLU A 85 12.23 11.12 2.18
CA GLU A 85 12.00 12.53 2.51
C GLU A 85 11.41 12.55 3.92
N GLU A 86 12.20 12.95 4.92
CA GLU A 86 11.68 13.23 6.24
C GLU A 86 12.10 14.62 6.75
N VAL A 87 11.13 15.29 7.38
CA VAL A 87 11.39 16.26 8.43
C VAL A 87 12.37 15.61 9.40
N ILE A 88 13.52 16.25 9.61
CA ILE A 88 14.67 15.72 10.33
C ILE A 88 14.25 15.16 11.69
N MET A 89 14.20 13.84 11.83
CA MET A 89 14.43 13.15 13.10
C MET A 89 15.58 12.18 12.87
N GLU A 90 16.72 12.46 13.50
CA GLU A 90 17.82 11.52 13.57
C GLU A 90 17.34 10.28 14.34
N GLY A 91 17.30 9.16 13.61
CA GLY A 91 16.95 7.84 14.08
C GLY A 91 17.52 6.85 13.09
N ASP A 92 18.68 6.31 13.44
CA ASP A 92 19.46 5.33 12.69
C ASP A 92 18.73 3.98 12.72
N ASP A 93 18.14 3.57 11.58
CA ASP A 93 17.91 2.17 11.13
C ASP A 93 17.00 2.15 9.91
N ILE A 94 17.43 2.75 8.80
CA ILE A 94 16.81 2.47 7.50
C ILE A 94 17.61 1.32 6.88
N ASP A 95 17.16 0.11 7.15
CA ASP A 95 17.69 -1.08 6.51
C ASP A 95 17.42 -1.01 5.00
N ARG A 96 18.41 -0.51 4.24
CA ARG A 96 18.36 -0.41 2.77
C ARG A 96 18.16 -1.78 2.10
N THR A 97 18.28 -2.89 2.85
CA THR A 97 17.97 -4.25 2.36
C THR A 97 16.47 -4.56 2.31
N LYS A 98 15.59 -3.67 2.80
CA LYS A 98 14.12 -3.82 2.73
C LYS A 98 13.43 -3.03 1.61
N ALA A 99 14.14 -2.23 0.83
CA ALA A 99 13.54 -1.57 -0.33
C ALA A 99 13.17 -2.63 -1.37
N ARG A 100 11.88 -2.79 -1.64
CA ARG A 100 11.36 -3.81 -2.55
C ARG A 100 11.25 -3.27 -3.97
N THR A 101 11.36 -4.13 -4.95
CA THR A 101 10.92 -3.87 -6.32
C THR A 101 9.40 -3.93 -6.39
N MET A 102 8.82 -3.38 -7.45
CA MET A 102 7.37 -3.49 -7.67
C MET A 102 6.96 -4.97 -7.87
N ASP A 103 7.83 -5.82 -8.43
CA ASP A 103 7.58 -7.25 -8.56
C ASP A 103 7.44 -7.93 -7.18
N GLU A 104 8.36 -7.67 -6.26
CA GLU A 104 8.31 -8.21 -4.89
C GLU A 104 7.08 -7.71 -4.12
N LEU A 105 6.64 -6.47 -4.37
CA LEU A 105 5.40 -5.93 -3.82
C LEU A 105 4.17 -6.67 -4.36
N TYR A 106 4.11 -6.94 -5.66
CA TYR A 106 3.03 -7.72 -6.26
C TYR A 106 3.00 -9.17 -5.77
N GLU A 107 4.16 -9.81 -5.65
CA GLU A 107 4.29 -11.18 -5.13
C GLU A 107 3.80 -11.25 -3.69
N SER A 108 4.31 -10.38 -2.81
CA SER A 108 3.87 -10.34 -1.42
C SER A 108 2.36 -10.09 -1.31
N CYS A 109 1.83 -9.19 -2.13
CA CYS A 109 0.42 -8.84 -2.12
C CYS A 109 -0.49 -10.01 -2.54
N ILE A 110 -0.17 -10.66 -3.66
CA ILE A 110 -1.02 -11.68 -4.27
C ILE A 110 -0.86 -13.03 -3.57
N ASP A 111 0.36 -13.38 -3.16
CA ASP A 111 0.70 -14.73 -2.71
C ASP A 111 0.67 -14.87 -1.19
N ASP A 112 0.84 -13.79 -0.43
CA ASP A 112 0.88 -13.81 1.04
C ASP A 112 -0.24 -12.97 1.68
N TRP A 113 -0.39 -11.70 1.31
CA TRP A 113 -1.24 -10.77 2.07
C TRP A 113 -2.73 -10.91 1.80
N LEU A 114 -3.16 -10.89 0.53
CA LEU A 114 -4.58 -10.99 0.18
C LEU A 114 -5.18 -12.39 0.39
N PRO A 115 -4.43 -13.50 0.28
CA PRO A 115 -4.95 -14.83 0.59
C PRO A 115 -5.18 -15.07 2.09
N ARG A 116 -4.60 -14.26 2.99
CA ARG A 116 -4.87 -14.37 4.43
C ARG A 116 -6.35 -14.08 4.66
N GLY A 117 -7.06 -15.08 5.15
CA GLY A 117 -8.52 -15.16 5.10
C GLY A 117 -9.26 -13.90 5.56
N GLU A 118 -10.34 -13.60 4.86
CA GLU A 118 -11.29 -12.52 5.14
C GLU A 118 -12.00 -12.68 6.48
N SER A 119 -11.99 -13.89 7.06
CA SER A 119 -12.65 -14.20 8.34
C SER A 119 -12.05 -13.40 9.48
N ASP A 120 -10.72 -13.30 9.52
CA ASP A 120 -9.97 -12.78 10.66
C ASP A 120 -9.24 -11.47 10.35
N ASN A 121 -9.31 -11.02 9.09
CA ASN A 121 -8.60 -9.83 8.62
C ASN A 121 -9.49 -8.87 7.83
N TYR A 122 -9.22 -7.58 7.95
CA TYR A 122 -9.59 -6.57 6.96
C TYR A 122 -8.49 -6.49 5.91
N LEU A 123 -8.83 -6.59 4.63
CA LEU A 123 -7.89 -6.59 3.52
C LEU A 123 -7.87 -5.23 2.81
N TYR A 124 -6.71 -4.79 2.36
CA TYR A 124 -6.53 -3.51 1.69
C TYR A 124 -5.85 -3.71 0.34
N LEU A 125 -6.39 -3.07 -0.69
CA LEU A 125 -5.78 -2.99 -2.02
C LEU A 125 -6.00 -1.57 -2.57
N GLY A 126 -4.90 -0.87 -2.84
CA GLY A 126 -4.87 0.42 -3.51
C GLY A 126 -4.27 0.27 -4.90
N LEU A 127 -4.92 0.88 -5.88
CA LEU A 127 -4.42 1.00 -7.25
C LEU A 127 -4.38 2.47 -7.66
N SER A 128 -3.39 2.87 -8.46
CA SER A 128 -3.33 4.19 -9.09
C SER A 128 -4.35 4.32 -10.23
N ASP A 129 -4.52 5.52 -10.79
CA ASP A 129 -5.36 5.76 -11.98
C ASP A 129 -4.91 4.94 -13.20
N ALA A 130 -3.60 4.67 -13.32
CA ALA A 130 -3.05 3.76 -14.33
C ALA A 130 -3.41 2.28 -14.04
N GLY A 131 -3.89 1.99 -12.83
CA GLY A 131 -4.20 0.66 -12.32
C GLY A 131 -2.97 -0.11 -11.87
N LEU A 132 -1.94 0.59 -11.37
CA LEU A 132 -0.74 -0.01 -10.77
C LEU A 132 -0.88 -0.06 -9.25
N LEU A 133 -0.21 -1.00 -8.59
CA LEU A 133 -0.27 -1.18 -7.15
C LEU A 133 0.27 0.05 -6.42
N THR A 134 -0.50 0.57 -5.47
CA THR A 134 -0.08 1.67 -4.58
C THR A 134 -0.13 1.27 -3.11
N MET A 135 -0.98 0.30 -2.76
CA MET A 135 -1.10 -0.21 -1.40
C MET A 135 -1.58 -1.66 -1.42
N CYS A 136 -1.06 -2.48 -0.52
CA CYS A 136 -1.60 -3.81 -0.26
C CYS A 136 -1.28 -4.21 1.18
N GLY A 137 -2.22 -4.86 1.85
CA GLY A 137 -2.00 -5.31 3.22
C GLY A 137 -3.26 -5.82 3.87
N PHE A 138 -3.15 -6.12 5.15
CA PHE A 138 -4.28 -6.54 5.97
C PHE A 138 -4.09 -6.08 7.42
N THR A 139 -5.18 -5.97 8.16
CA THR A 139 -5.15 -5.81 9.62
C THR A 139 -6.06 -6.84 10.26
N HIS A 140 -5.67 -7.37 11.42
CA HIS A 140 -6.50 -8.35 12.14
C HIS A 140 -7.75 -7.68 12.69
N LYS A 141 -8.90 -8.34 12.57
CA LYS A 141 -10.18 -7.82 13.09
C LYS A 141 -10.21 -7.70 14.61
N HIS A 142 -9.36 -8.46 15.30
CA HIS A 142 -9.25 -8.50 16.74
C HIS A 142 -8.02 -7.75 17.28
N CYS A 143 -7.44 -6.84 16.50
CA CYS A 143 -6.50 -5.85 17.04
C CYS A 143 -7.28 -4.85 17.91
N VAL A 144 -7.58 -5.26 19.15
CA VAL A 144 -8.02 -4.40 20.23
C VAL A 144 -6.75 -4.00 20.99
N ASP A 145 -6.52 -2.70 21.09
CA ASP A 145 -5.50 -2.07 21.93
C ASP A 145 -5.78 -2.50 23.39
N ASP A 146 -4.81 -3.12 24.07
CA ASP A 146 -4.86 -3.37 25.52
C ASP A 146 -4.17 -2.21 26.26
#